data_AF-A0A8B8P9V2-F1
#
_entry.id   AF-A0A8B8P9V2-F1
#
_cell.length_a   1.000
_cell.length_b   1.000
_cell.length_c   1.000
_cell.angle_alpha   90.00
_cell.angle_beta   90.00
_cell.angle_gamma   90.00
#
_symmetry.space_group_name_H-M   'P 1'
#
loop_
_entity.id
_entity.type
_entity.pdbx_description
1 polymer ?
#
loop_
_entity_poly.entity_id
_entity_poly.type
_entity_poly.pdbx_seq_one_letter_code
_entity_poly.pdbx_strand_id
1 'polypeptide(L)'
;MQFLRRGIAAPQWRTIGGGAGFPARNAVSFGSSSATGSQIVAPPLARDVAILTPSLAAALPAITRCITTAGDSVKAPLQDSSVHLTDMPPRIKFKRLDKTARNIMKILDKEAVEEVKAQRDIPDIKPGYIVRMKVEVPENKRRLSTLEGIVIARRNAGLNSTFRIRRLVAGVGIESLFPLYSPNIKEIKVLDKRKVRRAKLYYLRERLNPLKRK
;
A
#
# COMPACT_ATOMS: atom_id res chain seq x y z
N MET A 1 -29.29 77.46 4.29
CA MET A 1 -30.31 76.40 4.37
C MET A 1 -29.67 75.16 4.97
N GLN A 2 -30.42 74.38 5.76
CA GLN A 2 -29.95 73.12 6.33
C GLN A 2 -30.38 71.96 5.43
N PHE A 3 -29.52 70.96 5.20
CA PHE A 3 -29.96 69.65 4.69
C PHE A 3 -29.33 68.53 5.51
N LEU A 4 -30.17 67.58 5.90
CA LEU A 4 -29.90 66.61 6.96
C LEU A 4 -28.91 65.52 6.55
N ARG A 5 -28.01 65.16 7.48
CA ARG A 5 -27.49 63.80 7.54
C ARG A 5 -28.65 62.86 7.85
N ARG A 6 -28.94 61.88 6.99
CA ARG A 6 -29.78 60.72 7.35
C ARG A 6 -28.88 59.53 7.69
N GLY A 7 -29.04 58.99 8.89
CA GLY A 7 -28.30 57.83 9.35
C GLY A 7 -29.18 56.58 9.44
N ILE A 8 -28.51 55.42 9.38
CA ILE A 8 -28.83 54.16 10.07
C ILE A 8 -30.28 53.65 9.98
N ALA A 9 -30.45 52.51 9.30
CA ALA A 9 -31.45 51.52 9.64
C ALA A 9 -30.80 50.13 9.59
N ALA A 10 -30.80 49.41 10.72
CA ALA A 10 -30.33 48.02 10.80
C ALA A 10 -31.52 47.04 10.69
N PRO A 11 -31.37 45.88 10.02
CA PRO A 11 -32.49 44.95 9.85
C PRO A 11 -32.85 44.24 11.15
N GLN A 12 -34.07 44.48 11.66
CA GLN A 12 -34.67 43.64 12.69
C GLN A 12 -34.89 42.21 12.16
N TRP A 13 -34.37 41.21 12.86
CA TRP A 13 -34.82 39.83 12.70
C TRP A 13 -36.02 39.59 13.64
N ARG A 14 -37.09 39.02 13.10
CA ARG A 14 -38.37 38.85 13.82
C ARG A 14 -38.41 37.48 14.49
N THR A 15 -38.21 37.43 15.80
CA THR A 15 -38.36 36.20 16.60
C THR A 15 -39.82 35.76 16.63
N ILE A 16 -40.12 34.58 16.08
CA ILE A 16 -41.43 33.94 16.21
C ILE A 16 -41.37 33.00 17.42
N GLY A 17 -42.27 33.19 18.37
CA GLY A 17 -42.35 32.38 19.59
C GLY A 17 -43.10 31.07 19.37
N GLY A 18 -42.59 30.00 19.97
CA GLY A 18 -43.22 28.68 20.02
C GLY A 18 -42.20 27.62 20.45
N GLY A 19 -42.47 26.74 21.42
CA GLY A 19 -43.71 26.61 22.20
C GLY A 19 -43.98 25.19 22.70
N ALA A 20 -42.94 24.40 22.98
CA ALA A 20 -43.08 23.02 23.43
C ALA A 20 -42.00 22.70 24.48
N GLY A 21 -42.41 22.27 25.68
CA GLY A 21 -41.49 21.93 26.76
C GLY A 21 -41.02 20.47 26.68
N PHE A 22 -39.73 20.23 26.87
CA PHE A 22 -39.17 18.89 27.10
C PHE A 22 -39.12 18.61 28.62
N PRO A 23 -39.79 17.58 29.13
CA PRO A 23 -39.70 17.21 30.55
C PRO A 23 -38.37 16.51 30.86
N ALA A 24 -37.69 16.96 31.91
CA ALA A 24 -36.49 16.30 32.41
C ALA A 24 -36.82 15.04 33.24
N ARG A 25 -36.15 13.92 32.92
CA ARG A 25 -35.98 12.65 33.67
C ARG A 25 -34.97 11.81 32.86
N ASN A 26 -33.99 11.09 33.40
CA ASN A 26 -33.51 10.96 34.79
C ASN A 26 -31.97 11.04 34.77
N ALA A 27 -31.37 11.54 35.85
CA ALA A 27 -29.99 11.19 36.18
C ALA A 27 -29.98 9.78 36.79
N VAL A 28 -29.04 8.93 36.37
CA VAL A 28 -28.74 7.65 37.03
C VAL A 28 -27.28 7.70 37.50
N SER A 29 -27.06 7.32 38.75
CA SER A 29 -25.82 7.57 39.48
C SER A 29 -24.69 6.60 39.16
N PHE A 30 -23.47 7.09 39.40
CA PHE A 30 -22.20 6.37 39.52
C PHE A 30 -22.31 4.89 39.92
N GLY A 31 -21.76 4.00 39.07
CA GLY A 31 -21.33 2.66 39.45
C GLY A 31 -19.81 2.58 39.38
N SER A 32 -19.12 2.72 40.52
CA SER A 32 -17.67 2.62 40.61
C SER A 32 -17.24 1.21 41.03
N SER A 33 -16.59 0.46 40.14
CA SER A 33 -16.04 -0.86 40.44
C SER A 33 -14.53 -0.95 40.15
N SER A 34 -13.76 -0.96 41.23
CA SER A 34 -12.46 -1.64 41.39
C SER A 34 -11.56 -1.83 40.16
N ALA A 35 -10.49 -1.03 40.08
CA ALA A 35 -9.34 -1.40 39.27
C ALA A 35 -8.56 -2.57 39.93
N THR A 36 -8.38 -3.67 39.21
CA THR A 36 -7.48 -4.77 39.61
C THR A 36 -6.25 -4.73 38.72
N GLY A 37 -5.10 -4.31 39.27
CA GLY A 37 -3.88 -4.07 38.51
C GLY A 37 -3.19 -5.35 38.06
N SER A 38 -3.14 -5.62 36.76
CA SER A 38 -2.25 -6.62 36.18
C SER A 38 -0.90 -6.00 35.85
N GLN A 39 0.06 -6.10 36.78
CA GLN A 39 1.47 -5.83 36.48
C GLN A 39 2.17 -7.12 36.05
N ILE A 40 2.35 -7.31 34.75
CA ILE A 40 3.27 -8.30 34.20
C ILE A 40 4.57 -7.58 33.88
N VAL A 41 5.56 -7.71 34.76
CA VAL A 41 6.90 -7.14 34.56
C VAL A 41 7.65 -7.97 33.52
N ALA A 42 8.01 -7.36 32.39
CA ALA A 42 8.86 -7.99 31.39
C ALA A 42 10.35 -7.88 31.78
N PRO A 43 11.14 -8.96 31.66
CA PRO A 43 12.58 -8.89 31.91
C PRO A 43 13.30 -8.12 30.79
N PRO A 44 14.25 -7.21 31.11
CA PRO A 44 15.04 -6.53 30.10
C PRO A 44 16.06 -7.49 29.43
N LEU A 45 16.43 -7.17 28.20
CA LEU A 45 17.32 -7.99 27.37
C LEU A 45 18.78 -7.84 27.80
N ALA A 46 19.48 -8.96 27.97
CA ALA A 46 20.94 -8.96 28.06
C ALA A 46 21.57 -8.57 26.71
N ARG A 47 22.46 -7.57 26.71
CA ARG A 47 23.44 -7.26 25.64
C ARG A 47 24.37 -6.12 26.08
N ASP A 48 25.51 -6.47 26.66
CA ASP A 48 26.66 -5.58 26.76
C ASP A 48 27.73 -5.95 25.73
N VAL A 49 28.49 -4.94 25.30
CA VAL A 49 29.38 -5.03 24.12
C VAL A 49 30.78 -4.51 24.46
N ALA A 50 31.72 -5.43 24.60
CA ALA A 50 33.17 -5.22 24.59
C ALA A 50 33.85 -6.58 24.25
N ILE A 51 35.12 -6.70 23.84
CA ILE A 51 36.28 -5.78 23.86
C ILE A 51 36.97 -5.76 22.47
N LEU A 52 37.80 -4.74 22.22
CA LEU A 52 38.66 -4.55 21.05
C LEU A 52 39.75 -5.63 20.87
N THR A 53 40.21 -5.89 19.64
CA THR A 53 41.62 -5.66 19.19
C THR A 53 41.89 -6.20 17.78
N PRO A 54 42.66 -5.47 16.93
CA PRO A 54 43.22 -5.98 15.68
C PRO A 54 44.78 -6.04 15.70
N SER A 55 45.35 -7.22 15.43
CA SER A 55 46.80 -7.52 15.40
C SER A 55 47.00 -8.94 14.85
N LEU A 56 47.99 -9.33 14.02
CA LEU A 56 48.99 -8.60 13.22
C LEU A 56 49.57 -9.57 12.15
N ALA A 57 49.67 -9.12 10.89
CA ALA A 57 50.55 -9.57 9.78
C ALA A 57 50.75 -11.07 9.39
N ALA A 58 51.24 -11.26 8.15
CA ALA A 58 51.89 -12.47 7.59
C ALA A 58 51.02 -13.75 7.40
N ALA A 59 51.20 -14.58 6.36
CA ALA A 59 51.90 -14.41 5.08
C ALA A 59 51.28 -15.35 4.01
N LEU A 60 51.55 -15.09 2.73
CA LEU A 60 51.28 -16.02 1.62
C LEU A 60 52.42 -17.05 1.51
N PRO A 61 52.18 -18.20 0.87
CA PRO A 61 52.66 -18.29 -0.52
C PRO A 61 51.59 -18.78 -1.52
N ALA A 62 51.68 -18.30 -2.76
CA ALA A 62 50.89 -18.82 -3.87
C ALA A 62 51.53 -20.08 -4.47
N ILE A 63 50.72 -21.12 -4.74
CA ILE A 63 51.19 -22.32 -5.43
C ILE A 63 51.07 -22.11 -6.94
N THR A 64 52.19 -21.77 -7.57
CA THR A 64 52.34 -21.76 -9.04
C THR A 64 52.99 -23.07 -9.52
N ARG A 65 52.45 -23.70 -10.57
CA ARG A 65 53.25 -24.35 -11.64
C ARG A 65 52.43 -24.89 -12.82
N CYS A 66 53.12 -24.95 -13.96
CA CYS A 66 52.75 -25.48 -15.26
C CYS A 66 53.92 -26.39 -15.74
N ILE A 67 53.88 -27.15 -16.84
CA ILE A 67 52.92 -27.16 -17.96
C ILE A 67 52.25 -28.55 -18.06
N THR A 68 52.18 -29.37 -19.12
CA THR A 68 52.66 -29.43 -20.53
C THR A 68 51.62 -30.14 -21.39
N THR A 69 51.64 -29.95 -22.72
CA THR A 69 50.91 -30.80 -23.68
C THR A 69 51.81 -31.08 -24.89
N ALA A 70 52.00 -32.35 -25.22
CA ALA A 70 52.62 -32.83 -26.45
C ALA A 70 52.22 -34.31 -26.66
N GLY A 71 51.91 -34.71 -27.89
CA GLY A 71 51.42 -36.04 -28.24
C GLY A 71 50.58 -35.98 -29.51
N ASP A 72 51.21 -36.28 -30.64
CA ASP A 72 50.69 -35.92 -31.97
C ASP A 72 50.06 -37.10 -32.72
N SER A 73 49.20 -36.77 -33.68
CA SER A 73 48.72 -37.53 -34.86
C SER A 73 48.74 -39.07 -34.88
N VAL A 74 47.57 -39.67 -35.15
CA VAL A 74 47.39 -40.59 -36.29
C VAL A 74 45.94 -40.52 -36.81
N LYS A 75 45.71 -40.90 -38.07
CA LYS A 75 44.59 -40.47 -38.92
C LYS A 75 43.61 -41.61 -39.26
N ALA A 76 42.30 -41.35 -39.15
CA ALA A 76 41.25 -42.15 -39.79
C ALA A 76 40.00 -41.29 -40.10
N PRO A 77 39.69 -41.03 -41.39
CA PRO A 77 38.41 -40.48 -41.81
C PRO A 77 37.46 -41.61 -42.25
N LEU A 78 36.44 -41.92 -41.44
CA LEU A 78 35.27 -42.67 -41.88
C LEU A 78 34.05 -41.78 -41.75
N GLN A 79 33.25 -41.72 -42.82
CA GLN A 79 31.92 -41.18 -42.78
C GLN A 79 31.01 -42.24 -42.15
N ASP A 80 30.06 -41.83 -41.31
CA ASP A 80 28.67 -42.25 -41.50
C ASP A 80 27.69 -41.44 -40.63
N SER A 81 26.46 -41.32 -41.10
CA SER A 81 25.42 -40.54 -40.46
C SER A 81 24.93 -41.19 -39.16
N SER A 82 25.23 -40.58 -38.02
CA SER A 82 24.61 -40.93 -36.73
C SER A 82 23.87 -39.71 -36.16
N VAL A 83 22.63 -39.95 -35.75
CA VAL A 83 21.61 -38.94 -35.45
C VAL A 83 22.09 -37.97 -34.37
N HIS A 84 22.02 -36.66 -34.61
CA HIS A 84 22.43 -35.62 -33.65
C HIS A 84 21.37 -35.41 -32.53
N LEU A 85 20.96 -36.50 -31.89
CA LEU A 85 20.06 -36.51 -30.73
C LEU A 85 20.78 -35.95 -29.50
N THR A 86 20.91 -34.62 -29.43
CA THR A 86 21.03 -33.90 -28.15
C THR A 86 19.68 -33.86 -27.42
N ASP A 87 18.92 -34.94 -27.49
CA ASP A 87 17.61 -35.15 -26.86
C ASP A 87 17.80 -35.67 -25.42
N MET A 88 18.80 -35.11 -24.75
CA MET A 88 19.08 -35.32 -23.33
C MET A 88 18.00 -34.59 -22.53
N PRO A 89 17.06 -35.30 -21.86
CA PRO A 89 15.95 -34.65 -21.18
C PRO A 89 16.49 -33.69 -20.12
N PRO A 90 15.98 -32.45 -20.04
CA PRO A 90 16.57 -31.40 -19.21
C PRO A 90 16.55 -31.81 -17.72
N ARG A 91 17.74 -32.12 -17.18
CA ARG A 91 17.92 -32.70 -15.83
C ARG A 91 17.10 -31.94 -14.78
N ILE A 92 16.01 -32.57 -14.32
CA ILE A 92 15.02 -31.95 -13.44
C ILE A 92 15.68 -31.65 -12.08
N LYS A 93 16.05 -30.40 -11.87
CA LYS A 93 16.62 -29.91 -10.59
C LYS A 93 15.50 -29.72 -9.58
N PHE A 94 15.12 -30.81 -8.90
CA PHE A 94 14.15 -30.78 -7.81
C PHE A 94 14.52 -29.71 -6.76
N LYS A 95 13.62 -28.73 -6.59
CA LYS A 95 13.74 -27.67 -5.58
C LYS A 95 13.08 -28.14 -4.28
N ARG A 96 13.59 -27.68 -3.13
CA ARG A 96 12.93 -27.87 -1.82
C ARG A 96 11.46 -27.41 -1.90
N LEU A 97 10.56 -28.14 -1.24
CA LEU A 97 9.11 -27.95 -1.35
C LEU A 97 8.68 -26.51 -1.09
N ASP A 98 9.19 -25.85 -0.06
CA ASP A 98 8.87 -24.44 0.23
C ASP A 98 9.41 -23.43 -0.80
N LYS A 99 10.37 -23.79 -1.66
CA LYS A 99 10.72 -22.98 -2.85
C LYS A 99 9.74 -23.22 -4.00
N THR A 100 9.28 -24.46 -4.17
CA THR A 100 8.28 -24.84 -5.19
C THR A 100 6.91 -24.25 -4.86
N ALA A 101 6.44 -24.39 -3.62
CA ALA A 101 5.19 -23.80 -3.14
C ALA A 101 5.17 -22.27 -3.23
N ARG A 102 6.27 -21.58 -2.85
CA ARG A 102 6.42 -20.13 -3.06
C ARG A 102 6.41 -19.73 -4.54
N ASN A 103 6.89 -20.59 -5.43
CA ASN A 103 6.84 -20.36 -6.87
C ASN A 103 5.42 -20.55 -7.44
N ILE A 104 4.70 -21.60 -7.02
CA ILE A 104 3.31 -21.87 -7.39
C ILE A 104 2.40 -20.72 -6.93
N MET A 105 2.49 -20.31 -5.66
CA MET A 105 1.73 -19.16 -5.15
C MET A 105 2.00 -17.88 -5.96
N LYS A 106 3.26 -17.63 -6.34
CA LYS A 106 3.64 -16.48 -7.18
C LYS A 106 3.17 -16.57 -8.64
N ILE A 107 2.81 -17.77 -9.13
CA ILE A 107 2.21 -17.96 -10.45
C ILE A 107 0.70 -17.65 -10.37
N LEU A 108 -0.02 -18.27 -9.43
CA LEU A 108 -1.44 -18.01 -9.17
C LEU A 108 -1.75 -16.52 -8.92
N ASP A 109 -0.89 -15.85 -8.14
CA ASP A 109 -1.02 -14.42 -7.78
C ASP A 109 -0.71 -13.47 -8.96
N LYS A 110 -0.18 -13.98 -10.08
CA LYS A 110 -0.07 -13.28 -11.37
C LYS A 110 -1.25 -13.57 -12.28
N GLU A 111 -1.60 -14.84 -12.45
CA GLU A 111 -2.68 -15.31 -13.35
C GLU A 111 -3.98 -14.59 -13.00
N ALA A 112 -4.39 -14.62 -11.72
CA ALA A 112 -5.57 -13.88 -11.24
C ALA A 112 -5.47 -12.35 -11.39
N VAL A 113 -4.26 -11.77 -11.44
CA VAL A 113 -4.04 -10.34 -11.70
C VAL A 113 -4.10 -10.01 -13.20
N GLU A 114 -3.74 -10.95 -14.06
CA GLU A 114 -3.78 -10.83 -15.52
C GLU A 114 -5.22 -11.02 -16.03
N GLU A 115 -5.97 -11.98 -15.49
CA GLU A 115 -7.42 -12.14 -15.68
C GLU A 115 -8.20 -10.85 -15.36
N VAL A 116 -8.03 -10.29 -14.15
CA VAL A 116 -8.77 -9.08 -13.73
C VAL A 116 -8.38 -7.84 -14.53
N LYS A 117 -7.17 -7.79 -15.11
CA LYS A 117 -6.77 -6.72 -16.05
C LYS A 117 -7.39 -6.91 -17.43
N ALA A 118 -7.48 -8.15 -17.93
CA ALA A 118 -8.14 -8.44 -19.21
C ALA A 118 -9.63 -8.06 -19.18
N GLN A 119 -10.27 -8.17 -18.01
CA GLN A 119 -11.67 -7.77 -17.81
C GLN A 119 -11.89 -6.24 -17.70
N ARG A 120 -10.88 -5.44 -17.31
CA ARG A 120 -11.04 -3.99 -17.14
C ARG A 120 -9.72 -3.22 -17.08
N ASP A 121 -9.72 -2.03 -17.69
CA ASP A 121 -8.62 -1.07 -17.57
C ASP A 121 -8.43 -0.57 -16.13
N ILE A 122 -7.21 -0.69 -15.62
CA ILE A 122 -6.81 -0.22 -14.29
C ILE A 122 -5.65 0.79 -14.43
N PRO A 123 -5.87 2.10 -14.19
CA PRO A 123 -4.83 3.10 -14.32
C PRO A 123 -3.76 2.94 -13.22
N ASP A 124 -2.50 3.30 -13.52
CA ASP A 124 -1.40 3.21 -12.56
C ASP A 124 -1.50 4.29 -11.46
N ILE A 125 -2.16 3.95 -10.36
CA ILE A 125 -2.39 4.84 -9.22
C ILE A 125 -1.11 5.01 -8.38
N LYS A 126 -0.55 6.23 -8.30
CA LYS A 126 0.58 6.55 -7.41
C LYS A 126 0.16 7.42 -6.23
N PRO A 127 0.86 7.36 -5.07
CA PRO A 127 0.66 8.30 -3.97
C PRO A 127 0.79 9.75 -4.46
N GLY A 128 -0.09 10.63 -3.99
CA GLY A 128 -0.15 12.03 -4.42
C GLY A 128 -1.08 12.31 -5.59
N TYR A 129 -1.62 11.28 -6.26
CA TYR A 129 -2.67 11.46 -7.26
C TYR A 129 -4.02 11.74 -6.57
N ILE A 130 -4.84 12.60 -7.18
CA ILE A 130 -6.25 12.78 -6.84
C ILE A 130 -7.06 11.86 -7.74
N VAL A 131 -7.88 11.00 -7.15
CA VAL A 131 -8.63 9.95 -7.84
C VAL A 131 -10.11 10.08 -7.53
N ARG A 132 -10.94 9.95 -8.58
CA ARG A 132 -12.39 9.81 -8.52
C ARG A 132 -12.75 8.38 -8.89
N MET A 133 -13.61 7.75 -8.11
CA MET A 133 -13.93 6.33 -8.22
C MET A 133 -15.42 6.08 -8.01
N LYS A 134 -16.02 5.21 -8.84
CA LYS A 134 -17.39 4.70 -8.64
C LYS A 134 -17.33 3.33 -7.97
N VAL A 135 -17.96 3.21 -6.82
CA VAL A 135 -18.04 1.98 -6.02
C VAL A 135 -19.48 1.51 -5.94
N GLU A 136 -19.73 0.25 -6.28
CA GLU A 136 -20.94 -0.46 -5.95
C GLU A 136 -20.90 -0.86 -4.47
N VAL A 137 -21.94 -0.50 -3.73
CA VAL A 137 -22.06 -0.70 -2.27
C VAL A 137 -23.21 -1.70 -2.07
N PRO A 138 -22.97 -2.88 -1.47
CA PRO A 138 -23.92 -4.00 -1.52
C PRO A 138 -25.25 -3.72 -0.80
N GLU A 139 -25.26 -2.81 0.18
CA GLU A 139 -26.46 -2.31 0.86
C GLU A 139 -27.26 -1.30 0.01
N ASN A 140 -26.64 -0.71 -1.01
CA ASN A 140 -27.14 0.43 -1.78
C ASN A 140 -27.17 0.15 -3.30
N LYS A 141 -27.48 -1.09 -3.71
CA LYS A 141 -27.44 -1.59 -5.11
C LYS A 141 -28.06 -0.68 -6.18
N ARG A 142 -29.03 0.19 -5.82
CA ARG A 142 -29.66 1.15 -6.73
C ARG A 142 -28.76 2.32 -7.19
N ARG A 143 -27.58 2.54 -6.57
CA ARG A 143 -26.70 3.67 -6.92
C ARG A 143 -25.20 3.35 -6.77
N LEU A 144 -24.40 3.80 -7.72
CA LEU A 144 -22.93 3.79 -7.60
C LEU A 144 -22.48 4.97 -6.72
N SER A 145 -21.83 4.66 -5.60
CA SER A 145 -21.28 5.67 -4.69
C SER A 145 -20.01 6.27 -5.29
N THR A 146 -20.03 7.57 -5.58
CA THR A 146 -18.85 8.29 -6.08
C THR A 146 -17.99 8.79 -4.94
N LEU A 147 -16.72 8.38 -4.94
CA LEU A 147 -15.70 8.76 -3.96
C LEU A 147 -14.59 9.54 -4.66
N GLU A 148 -14.12 10.59 -4.02
CA GLU A 148 -13.05 11.45 -4.55
C GLU A 148 -12.11 11.87 -3.42
N GLY A 149 -10.80 11.87 -3.68
CA GLY A 149 -9.81 12.28 -2.70
C GLY A 149 -8.37 12.01 -3.15
N ILE A 150 -7.41 12.33 -2.29
CA ILE A 150 -5.98 12.11 -2.56
C ILE A 150 -5.54 10.72 -2.12
N VAL A 151 -4.76 10.03 -2.95
CA VAL A 151 -4.18 8.74 -2.61
C VAL A 151 -2.97 8.94 -1.71
N ILE A 152 -3.10 8.54 -0.44
CA ILE A 152 -2.05 8.72 0.58
C ILE A 152 -1.04 7.57 0.61
N ALA A 153 -1.43 6.36 0.19
CA ALA A 153 -0.56 5.19 0.18
C ALA A 153 -1.08 4.12 -0.79
N ARG A 154 -0.17 3.31 -1.33
CA ARG A 154 -0.44 2.08 -2.08
C ARG A 154 0.39 0.94 -1.48
N ARG A 155 -0.19 -0.26 -1.41
CA ARG A 155 0.45 -1.53 -1.07
C ARG A 155 0.33 -2.44 -2.28
N ASN A 156 1.47 -2.87 -2.83
CA ASN A 156 1.50 -3.88 -3.89
C ASN A 156 1.68 -5.26 -3.22
N ALA A 157 0.76 -6.19 -3.49
CA ALA A 157 0.75 -7.53 -2.91
C ALA A 157 -0.13 -8.46 -3.76
N GLY A 158 0.29 -8.67 -5.02
CA GLY A 158 -0.44 -9.49 -5.98
C GLY A 158 -1.88 -9.03 -6.19
N LEU A 159 -2.82 -9.97 -6.19
CA LEU A 159 -4.27 -9.69 -6.26
C LEU A 159 -4.74 -8.85 -5.05
N ASN A 160 -4.09 -9.00 -3.90
CA ASN A 160 -4.37 -8.26 -2.66
C ASN A 160 -3.64 -6.89 -2.57
N SER A 161 -3.39 -6.28 -3.73
CA SER A 161 -2.88 -4.90 -3.82
C SER A 161 -3.97 -3.90 -3.44
N THR A 162 -3.66 -2.95 -2.53
CA THR A 162 -4.63 -1.99 -1.99
C THR A 162 -4.10 -0.56 -2.06
N PHE A 163 -5.01 0.42 -2.07
CA PHE A 163 -4.69 1.84 -1.98
C PHE A 163 -5.59 2.55 -0.98
N ARG A 164 -5.07 3.63 -0.37
CA ARG A 164 -5.76 4.43 0.65
C ARG A 164 -6.07 5.81 0.09
N ILE A 165 -7.34 6.18 0.07
CA ILE A 165 -7.82 7.53 -0.28
C ILE A 165 -8.07 8.31 1.01
N ARG A 166 -7.69 9.59 1.06
CA ARG A 166 -8.08 10.54 2.11
C ARG A 166 -8.90 11.67 1.51
N ARG A 167 -10.03 12.00 2.15
CA ARG A 167 -10.90 13.13 1.79
C ARG A 167 -11.47 13.81 3.03
N LEU A 168 -11.87 15.07 2.90
CA LEU A 168 -12.65 15.77 3.92
C LEU A 168 -14.13 15.72 3.52
N VAL A 169 -15.00 15.34 4.45
CA VAL A 169 -16.46 15.32 4.28
C VAL A 169 -17.07 15.96 5.52
N ALA A 170 -17.90 16.99 5.36
CA ALA A 170 -18.50 17.75 6.47
C ALA A 170 -17.46 18.17 7.55
N GLY A 171 -16.26 18.59 7.13
CA GLY A 171 -15.15 18.94 8.01
C GLY A 171 -14.32 17.76 8.55
N VAL A 172 -14.86 16.54 8.55
CA VAL A 172 -14.20 15.34 9.10
C VAL A 172 -13.27 14.68 8.07
N GLY A 173 -12.05 14.34 8.49
CA GLY A 173 -11.01 13.77 7.63
C GLY A 173 -11.09 12.24 7.50
N ILE A 174 -11.93 11.76 6.57
CA ILE A 174 -12.15 10.33 6.30
C ILE A 174 -10.98 9.73 5.51
N GLU A 175 -10.49 8.58 5.96
CA GLU A 175 -9.61 7.70 5.19
C GLU A 175 -10.37 6.41 4.81
N SER A 176 -10.18 5.94 3.58
CA SER A 176 -10.83 4.72 3.07
C SER A 176 -9.81 3.87 2.31
N LEU A 177 -9.88 2.54 2.48
CA LEU A 177 -8.96 1.58 1.87
C LEU A 177 -9.70 0.72 0.86
N PHE A 178 -9.16 0.59 -0.35
CA PHE A 178 -9.77 -0.15 -1.44
C PHE A 178 -8.79 -1.17 -2.04
N PRO A 179 -9.20 -2.43 -2.29
CA PRO A 179 -8.45 -3.37 -3.11
C PRO A 179 -8.52 -2.94 -4.57
N LEU A 180 -7.37 -2.77 -5.22
CA LEU A 180 -7.27 -2.31 -6.62
C LEU A 180 -8.01 -3.23 -7.59
N TYR A 181 -7.96 -4.54 -7.30
CA TYR A 181 -8.52 -5.59 -8.14
C TYR A 181 -9.98 -5.98 -7.78
N SER A 182 -10.63 -5.30 -6.83
CA SER A 182 -12.03 -5.59 -6.44
C SER A 182 -13.07 -5.36 -7.56
N PRO A 183 -14.04 -6.27 -7.78
CA PRO A 183 -15.11 -6.12 -8.78
C PRO A 183 -16.21 -5.11 -8.38
N ASN A 184 -16.20 -4.65 -7.12
CA ASN A 184 -17.12 -3.63 -6.63
C ASN A 184 -16.72 -2.23 -7.14
N ILE A 185 -15.50 -2.07 -7.66
CA ILE A 185 -15.02 -0.83 -8.27
C ILE A 185 -15.34 -0.86 -9.76
N LYS A 186 -16.28 -0.02 -10.22
CA LYS A 186 -16.72 -0.01 -11.62
C LYS A 186 -15.89 0.93 -12.52
N GLU A 187 -15.38 2.02 -11.95
CA GLU A 187 -14.65 3.04 -12.72
C GLU A 187 -13.63 3.75 -11.81
N ILE A 188 -12.41 3.96 -12.31
CA ILE A 188 -11.34 4.71 -11.63
C ILE A 188 -10.81 5.77 -12.60
N LYS A 189 -10.88 7.04 -12.21
CA LYS A 189 -10.37 8.18 -12.98
C LYS A 189 -9.35 8.98 -12.16
N VAL A 190 -8.15 9.17 -12.69
CA VAL A 190 -7.14 10.09 -12.12
C VAL A 190 -7.48 11.51 -12.57
N LEU A 191 -7.80 12.39 -11.62
CA LEU A 191 -8.16 13.80 -11.91
C LEU A 191 -6.94 14.71 -11.93
N ASP A 192 -5.98 14.49 -11.02
CA ASP A 192 -4.80 15.35 -10.84
C ASP A 192 -3.61 14.50 -10.36
N LYS A 193 -2.38 14.90 -10.70
CA LYS A 193 -1.13 14.17 -10.44
C LYS A 193 -0.14 15.08 -9.69
N ARG A 194 -0.24 15.16 -8.37
CA ARG A 194 0.64 16.05 -7.57
C ARG A 194 2.02 15.42 -7.34
N LYS A 195 3.08 16.19 -7.59
CA LYS A 195 4.47 15.81 -7.30
C LYS A 195 4.70 15.74 -5.79
N VAL A 196 4.97 14.54 -5.25
CA VAL A 196 5.20 14.30 -3.82
C VAL A 196 6.57 13.63 -3.57
N ARG A 197 7.20 13.94 -2.43
CA ARG A 197 8.54 13.42 -2.07
C ARG A 197 8.52 12.14 -1.20
N ARG A 198 7.38 11.77 -0.60
CA ARG A 198 7.26 10.59 0.28
C ARG A 198 6.36 9.53 -0.37
N ALA A 199 6.74 8.26 -0.27
CA ALA A 199 5.94 7.14 -0.80
C ALA A 199 4.65 6.84 0.01
N LYS A 200 4.54 7.38 1.23
CA LYS A 200 3.32 7.35 2.07
C LYS A 200 3.12 8.75 2.66
N LEU A 201 1.93 9.32 2.45
CA LEU A 201 1.59 10.71 2.75
C LEU A 201 0.84 10.87 4.08
N TYR A 202 1.21 10.09 5.11
CA TYR A 202 0.51 10.10 6.39
C TYR A 202 0.54 11.45 7.11
N TYR A 203 1.52 12.32 6.81
CA TYR A 203 1.57 13.72 7.25
C TYR A 203 0.38 14.58 6.77
N LEU A 204 -0.43 14.09 5.82
CA LEU A 204 -1.69 14.72 5.43
C LEU A 204 -2.82 14.51 6.46
N ARG A 205 -2.55 13.79 7.55
CA ARG A 205 -3.43 13.69 8.73
C ARG A 205 -3.42 14.99 9.52
N GLU A 206 -2.23 15.47 9.90
CA GLU A 206 -2.05 16.73 10.63
C GLU A 206 -2.32 17.99 9.77
N ARG A 207 -2.15 17.91 8.44
CA ARG A 207 -2.24 19.08 7.57
C ARG A 207 -3.67 19.37 7.08
N LEU A 208 -4.04 20.66 7.17
CA LEU A 208 -5.31 21.18 6.69
C LEU A 208 -5.47 20.98 5.16
N ASN A 209 -6.59 20.37 4.78
CA ASN A 209 -7.13 20.22 3.42
C ASN A 209 -6.11 19.98 2.26
N PRO A 210 -5.75 18.70 1.99
CA PRO A 210 -4.80 18.33 0.92
C PRO A 210 -5.20 18.72 -0.51
N LEU A 211 -6.49 19.04 -0.75
CA LEU A 211 -7.04 19.23 -2.10
C LEU A 211 -6.92 20.67 -2.60
N LYS A 212 -6.74 21.68 -1.73
CA LYS A 212 -6.50 23.06 -2.18
C LYS A 212 -5.27 23.11 -3.10
N ARG A 213 -5.40 23.80 -4.23
CA ARG A 213 -4.25 24.35 -4.96
C ARG A 213 -3.80 25.61 -4.21
N LYS A 214 -2.51 25.91 -4.27
CA LYS A 214 -1.99 27.27 -4.07
C LYS A 214 -1.91 27.93 -5.44
#